data_AF-A0A2M7UXD6-F1
#
_entry.id   AF-A0A2M7UXD6-F1
#
_cell.length_a   1.000
_cell.length_b   1.000
_cell.length_c   1.000
_cell.angle_alpha   90.00
_cell.angle_beta   90.00
_cell.angle_gamma   90.00
#
_symmetry.space_group_name_H-M   'P 1'
#
loop_
_entity.id
_entity.type
_entity.pdbx_description
1 polymer ?
#
loop_
_entity_poly.entity_id
_entity_poly.type
_entity_poly.pdbx_seq_one_letter_code
_entity_poly.pdbx_strand_id
1 'polypeptide(L)'
;MTVIPATSFCLNGKNSKTNKVRKSMIKEILTKEILTKELAKELMEIKGEARGVVFKTDADSILKQKGREGLRRVEKRLKEVDYPIEYGKIKEMDFYPIGLRAVSLLAIKEVFNFSKEDIKKIGTEAPKISFIIKLFTQYFFSLNQLAQKAADIWQRHYTIGQLSAKVNEKEGYAILEVHDLVIHPVFCSYLEGYFLTILRMLVKKTVISEESKCTFKGDEYHEFLLKW
;
A
#
# COMPACT_ATOMS: atom_id res chain seq x y z
N MET A 1 -16.91 -28.12 -29.54
CA MET A 1 -16.29 -27.02 -28.77
C MET A 1 -17.42 -26.22 -28.16
N THR A 2 -17.69 -26.45 -26.88
CA THR A 2 -18.88 -25.92 -26.19
C THR A 2 -18.48 -24.65 -25.46
N VAL A 3 -19.07 -23.53 -25.85
CA VAL A 3 -18.85 -22.22 -25.23
C VAL A 3 -19.61 -22.18 -23.91
N ILE A 4 -18.89 -22.08 -22.79
CA ILE A 4 -19.47 -21.87 -21.46
C ILE A 4 -19.74 -20.38 -21.30
N PRO A 5 -20.97 -19.94 -20.94
CA PRO A 5 -21.24 -18.53 -20.74
C PRO A 5 -20.66 -18.06 -19.40
N ALA A 6 -20.02 -16.88 -19.42
CA ALA A 6 -19.53 -16.21 -18.23
C ALA A 6 -20.70 -15.80 -17.33
N THR A 7 -20.86 -16.48 -16.20
CA THR A 7 -21.77 -16.05 -15.13
C THR A 7 -21.21 -14.80 -14.46
N SER A 8 -21.89 -13.67 -14.64
CA SER A 8 -21.63 -12.44 -13.90
C SER A 8 -22.00 -12.65 -12.42
N PHE A 9 -21.00 -12.73 -11.55
CA PHE A 9 -21.18 -12.72 -10.11
C PHE A 9 -21.48 -11.28 -9.66
N CYS A 10 -22.76 -10.90 -9.64
CA CYS A 10 -23.20 -9.67 -8.97
C CYS A 10 -23.29 -9.92 -7.46
N LEU A 11 -22.21 -9.65 -6.72
CA LEU A 11 -22.26 -9.53 -5.26
C LEU A 11 -22.79 -8.15 -4.85
N ASN A 12 -24.08 -7.91 -5.05
CA ASN A 12 -24.78 -6.76 -4.45
C ASN A 12 -25.65 -7.24 -3.27
N GLY A 13 -24.98 -7.45 -2.14
CA GLY A 13 -25.61 -7.70 -0.85
C GLY A 13 -24.84 -6.97 0.25
N LYS A 14 -24.88 -5.63 0.26
CA LYS A 14 -24.34 -4.81 1.36
C LYS A 14 -25.14 -5.09 2.64
N ASN A 15 -24.64 -6.02 3.46
CA ASN A 15 -25.22 -6.36 4.75
C ASN A 15 -25.08 -5.15 5.70
N SER A 16 -26.18 -4.59 6.21
CA SER A 16 -26.18 -3.32 6.96
C SER A 16 -25.41 -3.40 8.29
N LYS A 17 -25.29 -4.60 8.88
CA LYS A 17 -24.54 -4.84 10.12
C LYS A 17 -23.02 -4.77 9.94
N THR A 18 -22.47 -5.30 8.83
CA THR A 18 -21.02 -5.21 8.55
C THR A 18 -20.60 -3.75 8.32
N ASN A 19 -21.49 -2.93 7.77
CA ASN A 19 -21.23 -1.52 7.53
C ASN A 19 -21.11 -0.71 8.84
N LYS A 20 -21.92 -1.03 9.87
CA LYS A 20 -21.85 -0.35 11.19
C LYS A 20 -20.57 -0.69 11.96
N VAL A 21 -20.16 -1.97 11.97
CA VAL A 21 -18.93 -2.42 12.63
C VAL A 21 -17.70 -1.81 11.95
N ARG A 22 -17.66 -1.82 10.61
CA ARG A 22 -16.58 -1.22 9.82
C ARG A 22 -16.43 0.29 10.10
N LYS A 23 -17.54 1.03 10.19
CA LYS A 23 -17.51 2.48 10.52
C LYS A 23 -16.97 2.78 11.92
N SER A 24 -17.32 1.98 12.92
CA SER A 24 -16.81 2.16 14.29
C SER A 24 -15.30 1.91 14.35
N MET A 25 -14.83 0.83 13.73
CA MET A 25 -13.42 0.47 13.68
C MET A 25 -12.59 1.52 12.93
N ILE A 26 -13.10 2.03 11.80
CA ILE A 26 -12.45 3.10 11.02
C ILE A 26 -12.27 4.37 11.87
N LYS A 27 -13.30 4.77 12.63
CA LYS A 27 -13.23 5.97 13.47
C LYS A 27 -12.16 5.86 14.56
N GLU A 28 -12.01 4.69 15.14
CA GLU A 28 -11.01 4.46 16.18
C GLU A 28 -9.58 4.42 15.61
N ILE A 29 -9.38 3.69 14.50
CA ILE A 29 -8.10 3.61 13.79
C ILE A 29 -7.61 4.99 13.33
N LEU A 30 -8.51 5.84 12.85
CA LEU A 30 -8.20 7.20 12.38
C LEU A 30 -7.54 8.10 13.42
N THR A 31 -7.76 7.83 14.71
CA THR A 31 -7.27 8.69 15.79
C THR A 31 -5.95 8.21 16.39
N LYS A 32 -5.57 6.95 16.15
CA LYS A 32 -4.39 6.35 16.78
C LYS A 32 -3.16 6.50 15.88
N GLU A 33 -2.39 7.57 16.08
CA GLU A 33 -1.12 7.78 15.37
C GLU A 33 0.08 7.07 16.03
N ILE A 34 -0.07 6.65 17.28
CA ILE A 34 0.97 6.02 18.10
C ILE A 34 0.77 4.49 18.09
N LEU A 35 1.85 3.73 17.89
CA LEU A 35 1.78 2.28 17.83
C LEU A 35 1.73 1.66 19.23
N THR A 36 0.54 1.34 19.73
CA THR A 36 0.41 0.57 20.99
C THR A 36 0.34 -0.94 20.73
N LYS A 37 0.48 -1.75 21.78
CA LYS A 37 0.27 -3.21 21.69
C LYS A 37 -1.14 -3.56 21.24
N GLU A 38 -2.12 -2.81 21.75
CA GLU A 38 -3.54 -2.97 21.44
C GLU A 38 -3.80 -2.63 19.97
N LEU A 39 -3.30 -1.49 19.48
CA LEU A 39 -3.41 -1.14 18.06
C LEU A 39 -2.72 -2.18 17.17
N ALA A 40 -1.52 -2.64 17.55
CA ALA A 40 -0.82 -3.65 16.78
C ALA A 40 -1.62 -4.96 16.72
N LYS A 41 -2.25 -5.37 17.82
CA LYS A 41 -3.14 -6.52 17.87
C LYS A 41 -4.38 -6.34 16.98
N GLU A 42 -5.06 -5.20 17.08
CA GLU A 42 -6.21 -4.85 16.24
C GLU A 42 -5.87 -4.92 14.74
N LEU A 43 -4.70 -4.36 14.34
CA LEU A 43 -4.24 -4.40 12.96
C LEU A 43 -3.96 -5.83 12.48
N MET A 44 -3.44 -6.69 13.36
CA MET A 44 -3.10 -8.08 13.03
C MET A 44 -4.32 -8.98 12.86
N GLU A 45 -5.50 -8.55 13.32
CA GLU A 45 -6.77 -9.25 13.08
C GLU A 45 -7.32 -9.01 11.65
N ILE A 46 -6.76 -8.04 10.92
CA ILE A 46 -7.16 -7.75 9.53
C ILE A 46 -6.76 -8.93 8.65
N LYS A 47 -7.78 -9.57 8.07
CA LYS A 47 -7.59 -10.69 7.14
C LYS A 47 -6.98 -10.20 5.84
N GLY A 48 -5.98 -10.94 5.36
CA GLY A 48 -5.26 -10.63 4.14
C GLY A 48 -3.76 -10.73 4.36
N GLU A 49 -3.02 -10.68 3.27
CA GLU A 49 -1.58 -10.87 3.27
C GLU A 49 -0.91 -9.93 2.26
N ALA A 50 0.37 -9.64 2.51
CA ALA A 50 1.27 -8.96 1.60
C ALA A 50 2.53 -9.80 1.37
N ARG A 51 3.13 -9.69 0.18
CA ARG A 51 4.42 -10.34 -0.14
C ARG A 51 5.55 -9.73 0.67
N GLY A 52 6.50 -10.55 1.11
CA GLY A 52 7.68 -10.13 1.88
C GLY A 52 8.49 -9.00 1.24
N VAL A 53 8.48 -8.89 -0.09
CA VAL A 53 9.18 -7.83 -0.83
C VAL A 53 8.77 -6.42 -0.37
N VAL A 54 7.53 -6.21 0.07
CA VAL A 54 7.06 -4.89 0.54
C VAL A 54 7.74 -4.46 1.84
N PHE A 55 8.13 -5.42 2.69
CA PHE A 55 8.86 -5.16 3.93
C PHE A 55 10.34 -4.92 3.65
N LYS A 56 10.92 -5.67 2.69
CA LYS A 56 12.31 -5.45 2.28
C LYS A 56 12.54 -4.07 1.68
N THR A 57 11.66 -3.61 0.80
CA THR A 57 11.80 -2.28 0.20
C THR A 57 11.76 -1.15 1.23
N ASP A 58 10.98 -1.33 2.30
CA ASP A 58 10.97 -0.40 3.43
C ASP A 58 12.28 -0.46 4.21
N ALA A 59 12.74 -1.67 4.55
CA ALA A 59 14.01 -1.87 5.25
C ALA A 59 15.19 -1.26 4.48
N ASP A 60 15.23 -1.46 3.17
CA ASP A 60 16.26 -0.89 2.30
C ASP A 60 16.20 0.64 2.27
N SER A 61 15.00 1.22 2.27
CA SER A 61 14.80 2.66 2.38
C SER A 61 15.33 3.20 3.73
N ILE A 62 15.06 2.48 4.83
CA ILE A 62 15.59 2.84 6.16
C ILE A 62 17.10 2.66 6.23
N LEU A 63 17.66 1.57 5.67
CA LEU A 63 19.11 1.35 5.61
C LEU A 63 19.80 2.47 4.85
N LYS A 64 19.23 2.90 3.71
CA LYS A 64 19.75 4.01 2.91
C LYS A 64 19.71 5.34 3.65
N GLN A 65 18.64 5.62 4.40
CA GLN A 65 18.41 6.93 5.03
C GLN A 65 18.99 7.06 6.44
N LYS A 66 18.98 5.96 7.21
CA LYS A 66 19.26 5.94 8.66
C LYS A 66 20.30 4.89 9.06
N GLY A 67 20.79 4.10 8.11
CA GLY A 67 21.80 3.07 8.35
C GLY A 67 21.28 1.87 9.15
N ARG A 68 22.20 0.93 9.44
CA ARG A 68 21.88 -0.31 10.16
C ARG A 68 21.31 -0.05 11.55
N GLU A 69 21.79 0.99 12.23
CA GLU A 69 21.32 1.34 13.57
C GLU A 69 19.88 1.86 13.54
N GLY A 70 19.53 2.65 12.52
CA GLY A 70 18.13 3.04 12.29
C GLY A 70 17.22 1.83 12.13
N LEU A 71 17.61 0.85 11.31
CA LEU A 71 16.82 -0.36 11.11
C LEU A 71 16.64 -1.15 12.42
N ARG A 72 17.71 -1.33 13.21
CA ARG A 72 17.63 -2.00 14.52
C ARG A 72 16.67 -1.33 15.49
N ARG A 73 16.59 0.01 15.50
CA ARG A 73 15.64 0.75 16.33
C ARG A 73 14.19 0.43 15.95
N VAL A 74 13.90 0.26 14.65
CA VAL A 74 12.58 -0.19 14.17
C VAL A 74 12.31 -1.62 14.60
N GLU A 75 13.25 -2.56 14.41
CA GLU A 75 13.11 -3.96 14.84
C GLU A 75 12.87 -4.07 16.36
N LYS A 76 13.58 -3.27 17.16
CA LYS A 76 13.38 -3.16 18.60
C LYS A 76 11.97 -2.67 18.93
N ARG A 77 11.49 -1.61 18.26
CA ARG A 77 10.15 -1.07 18.49
C ARG A 77 9.06 -2.09 18.17
N LEU A 78 9.22 -2.84 17.09
CA LEU A 78 8.32 -3.93 16.70
C LEU A 78 8.28 -5.06 17.73
N LYS A 79 9.44 -5.40 18.31
CA LYS A 79 9.52 -6.36 19.43
C LYS A 79 8.80 -5.86 20.67
N GLU A 80 8.90 -4.56 21.00
CA GLU A 80 8.23 -3.96 22.16
C GLU A 80 6.70 -4.01 22.06
N VAL A 81 6.14 -4.10 20.85
CA VAL A 81 4.69 -4.28 20.62
C VAL A 81 4.28 -5.72 20.32
N ASP A 82 5.14 -6.69 20.61
CA ASP A 82 4.91 -8.14 20.46
C ASP A 82 4.75 -8.64 19.00
N TYR A 83 5.14 -7.83 18.01
CA TYR A 83 5.11 -8.20 16.58
C TYR A 83 6.48 -7.99 15.91
N PRO A 84 7.54 -8.70 16.35
CA PRO A 84 8.89 -8.50 15.83
C PRO A 84 8.97 -8.83 14.33
N ILE A 85 9.70 -7.99 13.61
CA ILE A 85 10.14 -8.27 12.24
C ILE A 85 11.65 -8.31 12.25
N GLU A 86 12.23 -9.42 11.80
CA GLU A 86 13.66 -9.48 11.46
C GLU A 86 13.78 -9.26 9.95
N TYR A 87 13.96 -8.01 9.51
CA TYR A 87 13.86 -7.67 8.08
C TYR A 87 14.85 -8.46 7.23
N GLY A 88 16.03 -8.77 7.78
CA GLY A 88 17.05 -9.59 7.12
C GLY A 88 16.64 -11.05 6.88
N LYS A 89 15.60 -11.55 7.56
CA LYS A 89 15.09 -12.93 7.42
C LYS A 89 13.79 -13.00 6.61
N ILE A 90 13.21 -11.87 6.22
CA ILE A 90 12.01 -11.84 5.39
C ILE A 90 12.33 -12.44 4.02
N LYS A 91 11.52 -13.42 3.60
CA LYS A 91 11.57 -14.01 2.27
C LYS A 91 10.68 -13.19 1.35
N GLU A 92 11.26 -12.65 0.27
CA GLU A 92 10.56 -11.69 -0.62
C GLU A 92 9.26 -12.24 -1.20
N MET A 93 9.25 -13.53 -1.50
CA MET A 93 8.14 -14.22 -2.15
C MET A 93 7.16 -14.84 -1.15
N ASP A 94 7.44 -14.89 0.15
CA ASP A 94 6.47 -15.44 1.10
C ASP A 94 5.35 -14.42 1.40
N PHE A 95 4.17 -14.90 1.77
CA PHE A 95 3.08 -14.06 2.24
C PHE A 95 3.17 -13.86 3.75
N TYR A 96 2.87 -12.63 4.19
CA TYR A 96 2.85 -12.21 5.59
C TYR A 96 1.54 -11.48 5.89
N PRO A 97 1.04 -11.51 7.13
CA PRO A 97 -0.22 -10.83 7.49
C PRO A 97 -0.24 -9.37 7.07
N ILE A 98 -1.35 -8.92 6.45
CA ILE A 98 -1.45 -7.55 5.94
C ILE A 98 -1.42 -6.51 7.08
N GLY A 99 -1.93 -6.85 8.26
CA GLY A 99 -1.80 -6.02 9.47
C GLY A 99 -0.36 -5.66 9.79
N LEU A 100 0.56 -6.61 9.57
CA LEU A 100 1.99 -6.43 9.82
C LEU A 100 2.57 -5.30 8.95
N ARG A 101 2.00 -5.06 7.76
CA ARG A 101 2.36 -3.93 6.89
C ARG A 101 2.15 -2.59 7.60
N ALA A 102 0.97 -2.40 8.21
CA ALA A 102 0.65 -1.17 8.92
C ALA A 102 1.45 -1.04 10.21
N VAL A 103 1.61 -2.13 10.97
CA VAL A 103 2.45 -2.16 12.18
C VAL A 103 3.90 -1.77 11.86
N SER A 104 4.49 -2.33 10.79
CA SER A 104 5.82 -1.97 10.29
C SER A 104 5.93 -0.47 9.95
N LEU A 105 4.98 0.08 9.19
CA LEU A 105 5.00 1.49 8.79
C LEU A 105 4.81 2.44 9.97
N LEU A 106 3.95 2.08 10.94
CA LEU A 106 3.76 2.85 12.16
C LEU A 106 5.00 2.82 13.05
N ALA A 107 5.67 1.68 13.19
CA ALA A 107 6.92 1.58 13.94
C ALA A 107 8.00 2.47 13.32
N ILE A 108 8.14 2.45 11.98
CA ILE A 108 9.03 3.34 11.25
C ILE A 108 8.66 4.80 11.51
N LYS A 109 7.37 5.13 11.41
CA LYS A 109 6.87 6.49 11.62
C LYS A 109 7.25 7.02 12.99
N GLU A 110 6.99 6.22 14.03
CA GLU A 110 7.20 6.60 15.42
C GLU A 110 8.69 6.72 15.76
N VAL A 111 9.51 5.73 15.39
CA VAL A 111 10.96 5.70 15.72
C VAL A 111 11.71 6.91 15.18
N PHE A 112 11.29 7.45 14.05
CA PHE A 112 11.93 8.60 13.43
C PHE A 112 11.11 9.89 13.48
N ASN A 113 9.98 9.89 14.20
CA ASN A 113 9.03 11.00 14.25
C ASN A 113 8.67 11.52 12.84
N PHE A 114 8.42 10.61 11.91
CA PHE A 114 8.14 10.93 10.53
C PHE A 114 6.74 11.54 10.35
N SER A 115 6.71 12.60 9.56
CA SER A 115 5.48 13.21 9.07
C SER A 115 4.76 12.31 8.05
N LYS A 116 3.57 12.71 7.62
CA LYS A 116 2.86 12.07 6.51
C LYS A 116 3.71 12.10 5.24
N GLU A 117 4.35 13.24 4.98
CA GLU A 117 5.20 13.50 3.83
C GLU A 117 6.44 12.61 3.85
N ASP A 118 7.02 12.33 5.03
CA ASP A 118 8.14 11.41 5.14
C ASP A 118 7.73 9.96 4.84
N ILE A 119 6.54 9.53 5.27
CA ILE A 119 6.00 8.21 4.86
C ILE A 119 5.75 8.14 3.35
N LYS A 120 5.23 9.22 2.77
CA LYS A 120 5.11 9.34 1.30
C LYS A 120 6.47 9.22 0.62
N LYS A 121 7.53 9.84 1.16
CA LYS A 121 8.90 9.68 0.65
C LYS A 121 9.39 8.23 0.70
N ILE A 122 9.11 7.48 1.77
CA ILE A 122 9.44 6.04 1.82
C ILE A 122 8.75 5.32 0.65
N GLY A 123 7.46 5.58 0.43
CA GLY A 123 6.71 5.06 -0.72
C GLY A 123 7.35 5.42 -2.06
N THR A 124 7.91 6.63 -2.20
CA THR A 124 8.60 7.04 -3.44
C THR A 124 9.93 6.34 -3.69
N GLU A 125 10.58 5.79 -2.66
CA GLU A 125 11.86 5.10 -2.82
C GLU A 125 11.67 3.61 -3.15
N ALA A 126 10.57 2.99 -2.68
CA ALA A 126 10.34 1.56 -2.84
C ALA A 126 10.39 1.05 -4.31
N PRO A 127 9.73 1.69 -5.31
CA PRO A 127 9.84 1.29 -6.71
C PRO A 127 11.27 1.39 -7.28
N LYS A 128 12.06 2.35 -6.80
CA LYS A 128 13.44 2.59 -7.27
C LYS A 128 14.42 1.58 -6.69
N ILE A 129 14.06 0.87 -5.63
CA ILE A 129 14.91 -0.13 -5.01
C ILE A 129 14.57 -1.51 -5.58
N SER A 130 13.27 -1.82 -5.75
CA SER A 130 12.81 -3.12 -6.22
C SER A 130 13.28 -3.44 -7.64
N PHE A 131 14.15 -4.45 -7.76
CA PHE A 131 14.61 -4.98 -9.06
C PHE A 131 13.45 -5.50 -9.89
N ILE A 132 12.49 -6.19 -9.25
CA ILE A 132 11.28 -6.71 -9.89
C ILE A 132 10.47 -5.59 -10.52
N ILE A 133 10.24 -4.49 -9.79
CA ILE A 133 9.48 -3.35 -10.31
C ILE A 133 10.24 -2.63 -11.42
N LYS A 134 11.56 -2.42 -11.30
CA LYS A 134 12.38 -1.87 -12.38
C LYS A 134 12.23 -2.67 -13.66
N LEU A 135 12.37 -3.99 -13.54
CA LEU A 135 12.26 -4.91 -14.67
C LEU A 135 10.87 -4.83 -15.31
N PHE A 136 9.80 -4.83 -14.50
CA PHE A 136 8.43 -4.66 -15.01
C PHE A 136 8.22 -3.33 -15.72
N THR A 137 8.69 -2.21 -15.16
CA THR A 137 8.52 -0.89 -15.80
C THR A 137 9.23 -0.77 -17.14
N GLN A 138 10.30 -1.55 -17.38
CA GLN A 138 10.97 -1.60 -18.67
C GLN A 138 10.21 -2.41 -19.73
N TYR A 139 9.36 -3.35 -19.32
CA TYR A 139 8.57 -4.18 -20.23
C TYR A 139 7.24 -3.54 -20.66
N PHE A 140 6.75 -2.52 -19.95
CA PHE A 140 5.55 -1.79 -20.35
C PHE A 140 5.88 -0.73 -21.39
N PHE A 141 5.28 -0.84 -22.58
CA PHE A 141 5.51 0.09 -23.68
C PHE A 141 4.59 1.32 -23.63
N SER A 142 3.49 1.28 -22.87
CA SER A 142 2.57 2.40 -22.70
C SER A 142 1.88 2.45 -21.33
N LEU A 143 1.38 3.62 -20.96
CA LEU A 143 0.62 3.82 -19.73
C LEU A 143 -0.68 3.01 -19.72
N ASN A 144 -1.35 2.91 -20.87
CA ASN A 144 -2.55 2.11 -21.03
C ASN A 144 -2.30 0.61 -20.77
N GLN A 145 -1.17 0.06 -21.24
CA GLN A 145 -0.80 -1.33 -20.93
C GLN A 145 -0.55 -1.54 -19.44
N LEU A 146 0.14 -0.61 -18.78
CA LEU A 146 0.34 -0.69 -17.33
C LEU A 146 -1.01 -0.63 -16.60
N ALA A 147 -1.89 0.29 -16.99
CA ALA A 147 -3.19 0.46 -16.35
C ALA A 147 -4.06 -0.81 -16.45
N GLN A 148 -4.06 -1.46 -17.61
CA GLN A 148 -4.73 -2.76 -17.82
C GLN A 148 -4.15 -3.89 -16.95
N LYS A 149 -2.88 -3.79 -16.54
CA LYS A 149 -2.18 -4.77 -15.70
C LYS A 149 -2.10 -4.41 -14.22
N ALA A 150 -2.60 -3.24 -13.83
CA ALA A 150 -2.53 -2.76 -12.46
C ALA A 150 -3.18 -3.75 -11.47
N ALA A 151 -4.35 -4.30 -11.81
CA ALA A 151 -5.03 -5.30 -11.01
C ALA A 151 -4.19 -6.58 -10.84
N ASP A 152 -3.65 -7.13 -11.93
CA ASP A 152 -2.80 -8.33 -11.92
C ASP A 152 -1.54 -8.11 -11.05
N ILE A 153 -0.91 -6.94 -11.16
CA ILE A 153 0.28 -6.58 -10.38
C ILE A 153 -0.08 -6.47 -8.90
N TRP A 154 -1.20 -5.85 -8.57
CA TRP A 154 -1.68 -5.73 -7.19
C TRP A 154 -1.88 -7.10 -6.55
N GLN A 155 -2.61 -8.00 -7.21
CA GLN A 155 -2.91 -9.35 -6.69
C GLN A 155 -1.66 -10.24 -6.53
N ARG A 156 -0.55 -9.92 -7.20
CA ARG A 156 0.73 -10.61 -6.97
C ARG A 156 1.38 -10.21 -5.65
N HIS A 157 1.08 -9.01 -5.15
CA HIS A 157 1.69 -8.43 -3.94
C HIS A 157 0.77 -8.45 -2.73
N TYR A 158 -0.55 -8.40 -2.92
CA TYR A 158 -1.55 -8.33 -1.85
C TYR A 158 -2.69 -9.29 -2.13
N THR A 159 -3.23 -9.93 -1.10
CA THR A 159 -4.41 -10.81 -1.22
C THR A 159 -5.73 -10.09 -0.95
N ILE A 160 -5.67 -8.82 -0.55
CA ILE A 160 -6.83 -7.95 -0.35
C ILE A 160 -6.69 -6.64 -1.12
N GLY A 161 -7.81 -5.96 -1.30
CA GLY A 161 -7.94 -4.78 -2.12
C GLY A 161 -8.00 -5.09 -3.62
N GLN A 162 -8.57 -4.17 -4.38
CA GLN A 162 -8.66 -4.27 -5.83
C GLN A 162 -8.20 -2.94 -6.44
N LEU A 163 -7.09 -3.00 -7.18
CA LEU A 163 -6.54 -1.84 -7.88
C LEU A 163 -7.11 -1.76 -9.30
N SER A 164 -7.67 -0.62 -9.65
CA SER A 164 -7.95 -0.23 -11.03
C SER A 164 -7.22 1.04 -11.39
N ALA A 165 -6.96 1.25 -12.68
CA ALA A 165 -6.30 2.44 -13.18
C ALA A 165 -6.93 2.89 -14.49
N LYS A 166 -7.13 4.20 -14.62
CA LYS A 166 -7.56 4.88 -15.85
C LYS A 166 -6.52 5.92 -16.22
N VAL A 167 -6.26 6.06 -17.51
CA VAL A 167 -5.24 6.98 -18.04
C VAL A 167 -5.87 7.84 -19.11
N ASN A 168 -5.63 9.14 -19.04
CA ASN A 168 -5.90 10.09 -20.10
C ASN A 168 -4.57 10.73 -20.53
N GLU A 169 -3.93 10.14 -21.54
CA GLU A 169 -2.62 10.60 -22.01
C GLU A 169 -2.69 12.01 -22.65
N LYS A 170 -3.83 12.36 -23.25
CA LYS A 170 -4.05 13.66 -23.89
C LYS A 170 -4.12 14.79 -22.87
N GLU A 171 -4.82 14.55 -21.75
CA GLU A 171 -4.98 15.53 -20.67
C GLU A 171 -3.90 15.39 -19.58
N GLY A 172 -3.00 14.42 -19.71
CA GLY A 172 -1.83 14.27 -18.82
C GLY A 172 -2.19 13.83 -17.40
N TYR A 173 -3.13 12.88 -17.24
CA TYR A 173 -3.42 12.33 -15.91
C TYR A 173 -3.76 10.84 -15.90
N ALA A 174 -3.64 10.28 -14.69
CA ALA A 174 -4.10 8.95 -14.35
C ALA A 174 -4.87 8.98 -13.03
N ILE A 175 -5.89 8.12 -12.93
CA ILE A 175 -6.67 7.91 -11.71
C ILE A 175 -6.48 6.46 -11.32
N LEU A 176 -6.00 6.22 -10.10
CA LEU A 176 -5.93 4.89 -9.51
C LEU A 176 -6.98 4.78 -8.42
N GLU A 177 -7.75 3.70 -8.44
CA GLU A 177 -8.76 3.40 -7.43
C GLU A 177 -8.39 2.11 -6.71
N VAL A 178 -8.35 2.14 -5.38
CA VAL A 178 -8.14 0.95 -4.55
C VAL A 178 -9.39 0.68 -3.73
N HIS A 179 -10.14 -0.33 -4.16
CA HIS A 179 -11.34 -0.81 -3.50
C HIS A 179 -10.99 -1.85 -2.45
N ASP A 180 -11.86 -2.06 -1.44
CA ASP A 180 -11.76 -3.14 -0.44
C ASP A 180 -10.43 -3.24 0.32
N LEU A 181 -9.73 -2.12 0.47
CA LEU A 181 -8.51 -2.03 1.25
C LEU A 181 -8.74 -1.09 2.44
N VAL A 182 -8.83 -1.65 3.65
CA VAL A 182 -8.93 -0.87 4.89
C VAL A 182 -7.96 -1.48 5.89
N ILE A 183 -6.79 -0.85 6.03
CA ILE A 183 -5.74 -1.30 6.95
C ILE A 183 -5.43 -0.18 7.94
N HIS A 184 -4.73 0.86 7.50
CA HIS A 184 -4.42 2.04 8.32
C HIS A 184 -4.11 3.26 7.43
N PRO A 185 -4.48 4.51 7.81
CA PRO A 185 -4.22 5.73 7.03
C PRO A 185 -2.75 5.98 6.67
N VAL A 186 -1.81 5.46 7.47
CA VAL A 186 -0.37 5.52 7.17
C VAL A 186 -0.05 4.91 5.80
N PHE A 187 -0.81 3.88 5.39
CA PHE A 187 -0.59 3.20 4.13
C PHE A 187 -1.08 4.01 2.92
N CYS A 188 -2.09 4.88 3.09
CA CYS A 188 -2.54 5.82 2.05
C CYS A 188 -1.39 6.73 1.60
N SER A 189 -0.68 7.31 2.58
CA SER A 189 0.46 8.20 2.34
C SER A 189 1.60 7.48 1.62
N TYR A 190 1.85 6.23 2.02
CA TYR A 190 2.82 5.38 1.36
C TYR A 190 2.43 5.10 -0.10
N LEU A 191 1.18 4.67 -0.34
CA LEU A 191 0.67 4.37 -1.69
C LEU A 191 0.71 5.59 -2.62
N GLU A 192 0.39 6.77 -2.10
CA GLU A 192 0.46 8.02 -2.85
C GLU A 192 1.87 8.28 -3.40
N GLY A 193 2.91 8.04 -2.60
CA GLY A 193 4.31 8.14 -3.01
C GLY A 193 4.76 7.04 -3.95
N TYR A 194 4.28 5.81 -3.71
CA TYR A 194 4.54 4.64 -4.54
C TYR A 194 4.00 4.86 -5.96
N PHE A 195 2.72 5.17 -6.10
CA PHE A 195 2.07 5.40 -7.41
C PHE A 195 2.68 6.59 -8.15
N LEU A 196 3.01 7.68 -7.44
CA LEU A 196 3.73 8.82 -8.01
C LEU A 196 5.02 8.39 -8.69
N THR A 197 5.80 7.52 -8.04
CA THR A 197 7.09 7.11 -8.56
C THR A 197 6.96 6.15 -9.73
N ILE A 198 6.04 5.19 -9.68
CA ILE A 198 5.75 4.30 -10.81
C ILE A 198 5.44 5.11 -12.06
N LEU A 199 4.53 6.09 -11.95
CA LEU A 199 4.15 6.92 -13.08
C LEU A 199 5.31 7.79 -13.58
N ARG A 200 6.05 8.44 -12.66
CA ARG A 200 7.22 9.26 -12.98
C ARG A 200 8.29 8.48 -13.75
N MET A 201 8.50 7.21 -13.41
CA MET A 201 9.46 6.34 -14.12
C MET A 201 9.06 6.10 -15.59
N LEU A 202 7.77 6.12 -15.91
CA LEU A 202 7.26 5.90 -17.25
C LEU A 202 7.19 7.19 -18.08
N VAL A 203 6.65 8.26 -17.51
CA VAL A 203 6.43 9.52 -18.27
C VAL A 203 7.67 10.38 -18.38
N LYS A 204 8.68 10.17 -17.52
CA LYS A 204 9.92 10.97 -17.46
C LYS A 204 9.67 12.50 -17.35
N LYS A 205 8.56 12.87 -16.72
CA LYS A 205 8.12 14.24 -16.43
C LYS A 205 7.92 14.42 -14.93
N THR A 206 7.75 15.67 -14.51
CA THR A 206 7.29 15.96 -13.15
C THR A 206 5.89 15.41 -12.97
N VAL A 207 5.68 14.63 -11.91
CA VAL A 207 4.38 14.06 -11.56
C VAL A 207 3.98 14.60 -10.19
N ILE A 208 2.76 15.11 -10.10
CA ILE A 208 2.10 15.38 -8.81
C ILE A 208 1.08 14.29 -8.52
N SER A 209 0.85 14.00 -7.25
CA SER A 209 -0.09 12.99 -6.78
C SER A 209 -0.83 13.51 -5.56
N GLU A 210 -2.13 13.26 -5.52
CA GLU A 210 -3.06 13.62 -4.45
C GLU A 210 -4.05 12.47 -4.20
N GLU A 211 -4.35 12.17 -2.94
CA GLU A 211 -5.47 11.28 -2.56
C GLU A 211 -6.78 12.08 -2.55
N SER A 212 -7.58 11.96 -3.62
CA SER A 212 -8.85 12.67 -3.82
C SER A 212 -10.03 12.02 -3.07
N LYS A 213 -9.97 10.71 -2.82
CA LYS A 213 -10.96 9.96 -2.02
C LYS A 213 -10.27 9.01 -1.07
N CYS A 214 -10.82 8.82 0.13
CA CYS A 214 -10.23 7.97 1.15
C CYS A 214 -11.32 7.23 1.94
N THR A 215 -11.21 5.91 2.06
CA THR A 215 -12.17 5.12 2.85
C THR A 215 -12.22 5.54 4.32
N PHE A 216 -11.09 6.05 4.84
CA PHE A 216 -11.03 6.62 6.19
C PHE A 216 -11.69 8.01 6.30
N LYS A 217 -11.99 8.68 5.19
CA LYS A 217 -12.79 9.92 5.17
C LYS A 217 -14.27 9.67 4.89
N GLY A 218 -14.68 8.40 4.75
CA GLY A 218 -16.06 8.00 4.50
C GLY A 218 -16.38 7.70 3.04
N ASP A 219 -15.40 7.77 2.14
CA ASP A 219 -15.56 7.37 0.74
C ASP A 219 -15.65 5.83 0.59
N GLU A 220 -16.14 5.37 -0.56
CA GLU A 220 -16.26 3.93 -0.83
C GLU A 220 -14.92 3.24 -1.12
N TYR A 221 -13.93 4.00 -1.62
CA TYR A 221 -12.62 3.51 -2.03
C TYR A 221 -11.55 4.60 -1.89
N HIS A 222 -10.27 4.21 -2.01
CA HIS A 222 -9.17 5.17 -2.13
C HIS A 222 -8.98 5.58 -3.57
N GLU A 223 -8.89 6.88 -3.84
CA GLU A 223 -8.64 7.41 -5.19
C GLU A 223 -7.39 8.27 -5.16
N PHE A 224 -6.46 7.99 -6.08
CA PHE A 224 -5.24 8.75 -6.26
C PHE A 224 -5.24 9.36 -7.65
N LEU A 225 -5.25 10.69 -7.71
CA LEU A 225 -5.13 11.47 -8.94
C LEU A 225 -3.68 11.84 -9.16
N LEU A 226 -3.13 11.47 -10.31
CA LEU A 226 -1.77 11.79 -10.70
C LEU A 226 -1.76 12.59 -12.00
N LYS A 227 -1.01 13.68 -12.06
CA LYS A 227 -0.93 14.59 -13.21
C LYS A 227 0.53 14.82 -13.64
N TRP A 228 0.77 14.96 -14.94
CA TRP A 228 2.11 15.17 -15.55
C TRP A 228 2.11 16.03 -16.83
#